data_AF-A0A1V5LDK6-F1
#
_entry.id   AF-A0A1V5LDK6-F1
#
_cell.length_a   1.000
_cell.length_b   1.000
_cell.length_c   1.000
_cell.angle_alpha   90.00
_cell.angle_beta   90.00
_cell.angle_gamma   90.00
#
_symmetry.space_group_name_H-M   'P 1'
#
loop_
_entity.id
_entity.type
_entity.pdbx_description
1 polymer ?
#
loop_
_entity_poly.entity_id
_entity_poly.type
_entity_poly.pdbx_seq_one_letter_code
_entity_poly.pdbx_strand_id
1 'polypeptide(L)'
;MTQNITDYAINSLLSQACYANLLINMEELDRIDKKDERVKYIYNAYKSALIKDSFTELQATDFLSKYEVAYHYPNDETGLSFTVFKEKATGKLTLACRGTELLTDFIKDAYTADGDLALKSPIATYQGINLYNATIN
;
A
#
# COMPACT_ATOMS: atom_id res chain seq x y z
N MET A 1 21.32 11.31 -9.67
CA MET A 1 20.72 11.73 -8.39
C MET A 1 21.26 10.78 -7.34
N THR A 2 22.03 11.25 -6.37
CA THR A 2 22.64 10.37 -5.36
C THR A 2 21.58 10.06 -4.31
N GLN A 3 21.06 8.83 -4.30
CA GLN A 3 20.16 8.38 -3.23
C GLN A 3 20.94 8.32 -1.93
N ASN A 4 20.46 9.02 -0.90
CA ASN A 4 21.03 8.98 0.43
C ASN A 4 20.25 7.97 1.31
N ILE A 5 20.78 7.68 2.50
CA ILE A 5 20.15 6.71 3.42
C ILE A 5 18.71 7.09 3.82
N THR A 6 18.40 8.38 3.84
CA THR A 6 17.05 8.89 4.11
C THR A 6 16.09 8.53 2.98
N ASP A 7 16.52 8.62 1.72
CA ASP A 7 15.70 8.24 0.56
C ASP A 7 15.35 6.74 0.62
N TYR A 8 16.32 5.88 0.95
CA TYR A 8 16.08 4.45 1.14
C TYR A 8 15.12 4.19 2.31
N ALA A 9 15.30 4.85 3.44
CA ALA A 9 14.41 4.71 4.59
C ALA A 9 12.96 5.12 4.27
N ILE A 10 12.78 6.22 3.52
CA ILE A 10 11.47 6.68 3.06
C ILE A 10 10.83 5.66 2.12
N ASN A 11 11.57 5.16 1.13
CA ASN A 11 11.06 4.17 0.19
C ASN A 11 10.65 2.86 0.91
N SER A 12 11.46 2.38 1.85
CA SER A 12 11.13 1.21 2.67
C SER A 12 9.86 1.42 3.50
N LEU A 13 9.70 2.61 4.08
CA LEU A 13 8.52 2.98 4.88
C LEU A 13 7.25 3.03 4.01
N LEU A 14 7.31 3.61 2.81
CA LEU A 14 6.21 3.63 1.84
C LEU A 14 5.85 2.22 1.35
N SER A 15 6.86 1.37 1.13
CA SER A 15 6.65 -0.03 0.77
C SER A 15 5.99 -0.82 1.91
N GLN A 16 6.44 -0.65 3.16
CA GLN A 16 5.82 -1.30 4.32
C GLN A 16 4.37 -0.87 4.49
N ALA A 17 4.06 0.42 4.32
CA ALA A 17 2.69 0.91 4.41
C ALA A 17 1.72 0.25 3.41
N CYS A 18 2.20 -0.32 2.31
CA CYS A 18 1.36 -1.04 1.33
C CYS A 18 0.94 -2.45 1.74
N TYR A 19 1.57 -3.02 2.77
CA TYR A 19 1.14 -4.28 3.36
C TYR A 19 -0.10 -4.10 4.24
N ALA A 20 -0.30 -2.89 4.80
CA ALA A 20 -1.52 -2.54 5.52
C ALA A 20 -2.75 -2.46 4.59
N ASN A 21 -3.89 -2.95 5.07
CA ASN A 21 -5.18 -2.72 4.42
C ASN A 21 -5.68 -1.30 4.77
N LEU A 22 -5.55 -0.38 3.81
CA LEU A 22 -5.91 1.03 3.95
C LEU A 22 -7.29 1.34 3.35
N LEU A 23 -8.21 0.37 3.35
CA LEU A 23 -9.61 0.62 3.01
C LEU A 23 -10.32 1.36 4.15
N ILE A 24 -11.17 2.30 3.77
CA ILE A 24 -12.05 3.03 4.68
C ILE A 24 -13.46 2.46 4.54
N ASN A 25 -14.12 2.18 5.66
CA ASN A 25 -15.53 1.84 5.66
C ASN A 25 -16.35 3.09 5.31
N MET A 26 -16.78 3.20 4.05
CA MET A 26 -17.52 4.35 3.56
C MET A 26 -18.91 4.46 4.21
N GLU A 27 -19.56 3.34 4.55
CA GLU A 27 -20.86 3.38 5.23
C GLU A 27 -20.78 3.99 6.62
N GLU A 28 -19.69 3.72 7.36
CA GLU A 28 -19.45 4.35 8.65
C GLU A 28 -19.06 5.81 8.48
N LEU A 29 -18.19 6.11 7.52
CA LEU A 29 -17.76 7.47 7.23
C LEU A 29 -18.94 8.37 6.86
N ASP A 30 -19.89 7.87 6.08
CA ASP A 30 -21.06 8.62 5.62
C ASP A 30 -22.11 8.87 6.71
N ARG A 31 -22.09 8.10 7.80
CA ARG A 31 -22.89 8.39 9.00
C ARG A 31 -22.31 9.53 9.85
N ILE A 32 -21.10 10.00 9.54
CA ILE A 32 -20.45 11.09 10.27
C ILE A 32 -20.73 12.41 9.55
N ASP A 33 -21.58 13.23 10.17
CA ASP A 33 -22.01 14.52 9.62
C ASP A 33 -20.91 15.59 9.67
N LYS A 34 -20.13 15.63 10.75
CA LYS A 34 -19.14 16.69 10.97
C LYS A 34 -17.83 16.39 10.26
N LYS A 35 -17.37 17.35 9.45
CA LYS A 35 -16.10 17.26 8.72
C LYS A 35 -14.90 16.92 9.61
N ASP A 36 -14.78 17.54 10.78
CA ASP A 36 -13.64 17.29 11.69
C ASP A 36 -13.67 15.88 12.28
N GLU A 37 -14.86 15.33 12.51
CA GLU A 37 -15.03 13.96 12.98
C GLU A 37 -14.71 12.96 11.86
N ARG A 38 -15.08 13.26 10.60
CA ARG A 38 -14.69 12.46 9.42
C ARG A 38 -13.17 12.38 9.26
N VAL A 39 -12.47 13.51 9.39
CA VAL A 39 -11.00 13.56 9.30
C VAL A 39 -10.36 12.72 10.41
N LYS A 40 -10.86 12.83 11.64
CA LYS A 40 -10.38 12.02 12.77
C LYS A 40 -10.64 10.53 12.56
N TYR A 41 -11.80 10.17 12.05
CA TYR A 41 -12.15 8.77 11.74
C TYR A 41 -11.18 8.17 10.72
N ILE A 42 -10.98 8.85 9.58
CA ILE A 42 -10.05 8.42 8.53
C ILE A 42 -8.62 8.29 9.09
N TYR A 43 -8.16 9.30 9.83
CA TYR A 43 -6.83 9.27 10.44
C TYR A 43 -6.66 8.07 11.39
N ASN A 44 -7.64 7.79 12.25
CA ASN A 44 -7.59 6.69 13.18
C ASN A 44 -7.69 5.32 12.49
N ALA A 45 -8.48 5.20 11.42
CA ALA A 45 -8.55 4.00 10.60
C ALA A 45 -7.19 3.67 9.98
N TYR A 46 -6.55 4.64 9.32
CA TYR A 46 -5.20 4.44 8.77
C TYR A 46 -4.14 4.17 9.84
N LYS A 47 -4.16 4.93 10.95
CA LYS A 47 -3.20 4.71 12.05
C LYS A 47 -3.32 3.28 12.59
N SER A 48 -4.55 2.79 12.78
CA SER A 48 -4.80 1.44 13.29
C SER A 48 -4.36 0.36 12.28
N ALA A 49 -4.62 0.57 10.99
CA ALA A 49 -4.19 -0.34 9.93
C ALA A 49 -2.67 -0.44 9.83
N LEU A 50 -1.96 0.70 9.87
CA LEU A 50 -0.50 0.72 9.86
C LEU A 50 0.09 0.04 11.10
N ILE A 51 -0.46 0.28 12.29
CA ILE A 51 0.02 -0.35 13.53
C ILE A 51 -0.20 -1.86 13.50
N LYS A 52 -1.36 -2.32 13.00
CA LYS A 52 -1.64 -3.73 12.78
C LYS A 52 -0.60 -4.38 11.86
N ASP A 53 -0.06 -3.60 10.92
CA ASP A 53 0.96 -4.01 9.96
C ASP A 53 2.39 -3.57 10.38
N SER A 54 2.71 -3.75 11.66
CA SER A 54 4.06 -3.60 12.23
C SER A 54 4.62 -2.18 12.36
N PHE A 55 3.86 -1.12 12.08
CA PHE A 55 4.29 0.22 12.48
C PHE A 55 4.18 0.39 13.99
N THR A 56 5.16 1.03 14.62
CA THR A 56 4.98 1.60 15.95
C THR A 56 4.02 2.79 15.90
N GLU A 57 3.44 3.17 17.03
CA GLU A 57 2.58 4.35 17.11
C GLU A 57 3.28 5.63 16.61
N LEU A 58 4.57 5.78 16.91
CA LEU A 58 5.37 6.92 16.49
C LEU A 58 5.57 6.90 14.97
N GLN A 59 5.93 5.75 14.39
CA GLN A 59 6.10 5.61 12.94
C GLN A 59 4.79 5.88 12.20
N ALA A 60 3.66 5.35 12.68
CA ALA A 60 2.35 5.57 12.04
C ALA A 60 1.93 7.05 12.11
N THR A 61 2.17 7.70 13.25
CA THR A 61 1.88 9.13 13.43
C THR A 61 2.76 10.00 12.54
N ASP A 62 4.07 9.73 12.50
CA ASP A 62 5.02 10.44 11.62
C ASP A 62 4.67 10.22 10.14
N PHE A 63 4.35 9.00 9.74
CA PHE A 63 3.92 8.67 8.38
C PHE A 63 2.70 9.49 7.97
N LEU A 64 1.63 9.45 8.77
CA LEU A 64 0.38 10.15 8.48
C LEU A 64 0.52 11.68 8.59
N SER A 65 1.56 12.19 9.27
CA SER A 65 1.87 13.62 9.25
C SER A 65 2.44 14.08 7.91
N LYS A 66 3.10 13.19 7.16
CA LYS A 66 3.81 13.49 5.91
C LYS A 66 3.04 13.07 4.65
N TYR A 67 2.26 12.02 4.74
CA TYR A 67 1.60 11.41 3.58
C TYR A 67 0.08 11.36 3.72
N GLU A 68 -0.58 11.47 2.57
CA GLU A 68 -2.01 11.17 2.38
C GLU A 68 -2.13 9.92 1.52
N VAL A 69 -3.11 9.07 1.83
CA VAL A 69 -3.51 7.95 0.98
C VAL A 69 -4.41 8.52 -0.12
N ALA A 70 -3.89 8.64 -1.33
CA ALA A 70 -4.66 9.16 -2.47
C ALA A 70 -5.51 8.05 -3.10
N TYR A 71 -4.98 6.83 -3.13
CA TYR A 71 -5.67 5.64 -3.63
C TYR A 71 -5.03 4.39 -3.01
N HIS A 72 -5.84 3.38 -2.69
CA HIS A 72 -5.37 2.09 -2.20
C HIS A 72 -6.11 0.97 -2.92
N TYR A 73 -5.36 0.05 -3.49
CA TYR A 73 -5.85 -1.23 -3.99
C TYR A 73 -5.43 -2.31 -2.99
N PRO A 74 -6.39 -2.98 -2.31
CA PRO A 74 -6.09 -4.00 -1.32
C PRO A 74 -5.45 -5.23 -1.97
N ASN A 75 -4.82 -6.08 -1.15
CA ASN A 75 -4.28 -7.35 -1.62
C ASN A 75 -5.37 -8.23 -2.24
N ASP A 76 -5.29 -8.45 -3.55
CA ASP A 76 -6.21 -9.31 -4.29
C ASP A 76 -5.80 -10.80 -4.24
N GLU A 77 -6.61 -11.65 -4.87
CA GLU A 77 -6.35 -13.09 -4.96
C GLU A 77 -5.07 -13.45 -5.74
N THR A 78 -4.49 -12.50 -6.48
CA THR A 78 -3.23 -12.65 -7.22
C THR A 78 -2.01 -12.13 -6.44
N GLY A 79 -2.23 -11.61 -5.23
CA GLY A 79 -1.19 -11.03 -4.39
C GLY A 79 -0.80 -9.61 -4.78
N LEU A 80 -1.56 -8.93 -5.65
CA LEU A 80 -1.34 -7.55 -6.01
C LEU A 80 -1.94 -6.63 -4.94
N SER A 81 -1.10 -5.78 -4.36
CA SER A 81 -1.51 -4.65 -3.51
C SER A 81 -0.66 -3.44 -3.90
N PHE A 82 -1.29 -2.29 -4.06
CA PHE A 82 -0.57 -1.04 -4.30
C PHE A 82 -1.30 0.15 -3.69
N THR A 83 -0.52 1.17 -3.34
CA THR A 83 -1.03 2.41 -2.78
C THR A 83 -0.36 3.59 -3.46
N VAL A 84 -1.15 4.60 -3.82
CA VAL A 84 -0.64 5.90 -4.24
C VAL A 84 -0.62 6.81 -3.03
N PHE A 85 0.58 7.16 -2.58
CA PHE A 85 0.78 8.12 -1.51
C PHE A 85 1.07 9.50 -2.09
N LYS A 86 0.43 10.52 -1.52
CA LYS A 86 0.72 11.92 -1.81
C LYS A 86 1.50 12.52 -0.66
N GLU A 87 2.68 13.04 -0.92
CA GLU A 87 3.43 13.82 0.06
C GLU A 87 2.72 15.17 0.29
N LYS A 88 2.39 15.48 1.53
CA LYS A 88 1.66 16.70 1.90
C LYS A 88 2.45 17.98 1.62
N ALA A 89 3.75 17.94 1.87
CA ALA A 89 4.62 19.11 1.74
C ALA A 89 4.82 19.54 0.28
N THR A 90 4.95 18.58 -0.63
CA THR A 90 5.35 18.83 -2.02
C THR A 90 4.24 18.54 -3.04
N GLY A 91 3.22 17.78 -2.64
CA GLY A 91 2.20 17.24 -3.54
C GLY A 91 2.69 16.08 -4.41
N LYS A 92 3.93 15.60 -4.24
CA LYS A 92 4.50 14.50 -5.02
C LYS A 92 3.67 13.22 -4.80
N LEU A 93 3.33 12.55 -5.90
CA LEU A 93 2.68 11.24 -5.88
C LEU A 93 3.73 10.14 -6.02
N THR A 94 3.64 9.14 -5.14
CA THR A 94 4.47 7.94 -5.15
C THR A 94 3.55 6.72 -5.20
N LEU A 95 3.65 5.95 -6.27
CA LEU A 95 3.08 4.60 -6.33
C LEU A 95 4.03 3.65 -5.60
N ALA A 96 3.53 2.99 -4.57
CA ALA A 96 4.23 1.93 -3.87
C ALA A 96 3.45 0.62 -4.06
N CYS A 97 4.19 -0.43 -4.39
CA CYS A 97 3.65 -1.77 -4.57
C CYS A 97 4.21 -2.68 -3.48
N ARG A 98 3.41 -3.63 -3.05
CA ARG A 98 3.84 -4.71 -2.16
C ARG A 98 4.77 -5.68 -2.91
N GLY A 99 5.72 -6.30 -2.21
CA GLY A 99 6.42 -7.48 -2.72
C GLY A 99 5.58 -8.75 -2.59
N THR A 100 5.91 -9.79 -3.34
CA THR A 100 5.28 -11.13 -3.20
C THR A 100 5.66 -11.77 -1.86
N GLU A 101 4.67 -12.25 -1.09
CA GLU A 101 4.89 -12.95 0.18
C GLU A 101 5.23 -14.43 -0.08
N LEU A 102 6.52 -14.75 -0.17
CA LEU A 102 6.99 -16.13 -0.43
C LEU A 102 6.76 -17.14 0.72
N LEU A 103 6.31 -16.69 1.90
CA LEU A 103 6.42 -17.49 3.14
C LEU A 103 5.18 -18.28 3.54
N THR A 104 4.02 -18.11 2.90
CA THR A 104 2.79 -18.82 3.28
C THR A 104 2.24 -19.81 2.26
N ASP A 105 2.72 -19.82 1.00
CA ASP A 105 2.10 -20.67 -0.03
C ASP A 105 3.11 -21.26 -1.03
N PHE A 106 4.24 -21.79 -0.55
CA PHE A 106 5.24 -22.47 -1.39
C PHE A 106 4.69 -23.63 -2.27
N ILE A 107 3.50 -24.17 -1.96
CA ILE A 107 2.89 -25.26 -2.74
C ILE A 107 1.75 -24.78 -3.67
N LYS A 108 1.11 -23.63 -3.39
CA LYS A 108 0.05 -23.07 -4.24
C LYS A 108 0.52 -21.93 -5.14
N ASP A 109 1.39 -21.06 -4.64
CA ASP A 109 1.91 -19.91 -5.41
C ASP A 109 3.05 -20.31 -6.36
N ALA A 110 3.83 -21.33 -6.02
CA ALA A 110 4.93 -21.81 -6.85
C ALA A 110 4.48 -22.35 -8.22
N TYR A 111 3.22 -22.76 -8.37
CA TYR A 111 2.72 -23.30 -9.63
C TYR A 111 2.12 -22.22 -10.56
N THR A 112 1.73 -21.06 -10.01
CA THR A 112 0.99 -20.04 -10.78
C THR A 112 1.78 -18.75 -10.93
N ALA A 113 2.60 -18.36 -9.95
CA ALA A 113 3.41 -17.14 -9.99
C ALA A 113 4.90 -17.40 -10.30
N ASP A 114 5.50 -18.44 -9.70
CA ASP A 114 6.93 -18.73 -9.93
C ASP A 114 7.23 -19.31 -11.31
N GLY A 115 6.24 -19.90 -12.00
CA GLY A 115 6.41 -20.38 -13.37
C GLY A 115 6.65 -19.26 -14.40
N ASP A 116 6.19 -18.04 -14.15
CA ASP A 116 6.38 -16.91 -15.07
C ASP A 116 7.65 -16.12 -14.72
N LEU A 117 7.93 -15.92 -13.43
CA LEU A 117 9.11 -15.20 -12.94
C LEU A 117 10.41 -16.01 -13.01
N ALA A 118 10.36 -17.34 -12.78
CA ALA A 118 11.54 -18.20 -12.78
C ALA A 118 11.85 -18.87 -14.13
N LEU A 119 10.86 -19.00 -15.03
CA LEU A 119 11.02 -19.76 -16.28
C LEU A 119 10.73 -18.99 -17.58
N LYS A 120 10.09 -17.80 -17.57
CA LYS A 120 9.65 -17.16 -18.83
C LYS A 120 9.86 -15.66 -18.99
N SER A 121 10.01 -14.85 -17.94
CA SER A 121 10.27 -13.40 -18.11
C SER A 121 10.84 -12.73 -16.85
N PRO A 122 11.76 -11.74 -16.98
CA PRO A 122 12.28 -10.96 -15.85
C PRO A 122 11.26 -9.99 -15.21
N ILE A 123 9.96 -10.14 -15.49
CA ILE A 123 8.88 -9.23 -15.07
C ILE A 123 7.67 -10.07 -14.65
N ALA A 124 7.00 -9.71 -13.56
CA ALA A 124 5.73 -10.30 -13.13
C ALA A 124 4.58 -9.87 -14.07
N THR A 125 4.44 -10.54 -15.21
CA THR A 125 3.52 -10.18 -16.31
C THR A 125 2.08 -10.04 -15.81
N TYR A 126 1.61 -10.94 -14.96
CA TYR A 126 0.25 -10.93 -14.42
C TYR A 126 -0.04 -9.73 -13.52
N GLN A 127 0.89 -9.35 -12.64
CA GLN A 127 0.73 -8.18 -11.76
C GLN A 127 0.74 -6.86 -12.57
N GLY A 128 1.53 -6.80 -13.64
CA GLY A 128 1.52 -5.65 -14.56
C GLY A 128 0.19 -5.49 -15.32
N ILE A 129 -0.41 -6.59 -15.78
CA ILE A 129 -1.72 -6.59 -16.44
C ILE A 129 -2.83 -6.20 -15.44
N ASN A 130 -2.80 -6.77 -14.23
CA ASN A 130 -3.79 -6.45 -13.19
C ASN A 130 -3.69 -4.98 -12.75
N LEU A 131 -2.49 -4.43 -12.64
CA LEU A 131 -2.30 -2.99 -12.39
C LEU A 131 -2.94 -2.14 -13.48
N TYR A 132 -2.70 -2.46 -14.77
CA TYR A 132 -3.34 -1.73 -15.87
C TYR A 132 -4.87 -1.83 -15.81
N ASN A 133 -5.42 -3.03 -15.59
CA ASN A 133 -6.87 -3.26 -15.48
C ASN A 133 -7.49 -2.51 -14.29
N ALA A 134 -6.77 -2.37 -13.17
CA ALA A 134 -7.21 -1.61 -12.01
C ALA A 134 -7.29 -0.08 -12.29
N THR A 135 -6.64 0.42 -13.35
CA THR A 135 -6.66 1.85 -13.71
C THR A 135 -7.71 2.26 -14.75
N ILE A 136 -8.38 1.29 -15.39
CA ILE A 136 -9.33 1.55 -16.49
C ILE A 136 -10.79 1.20 -16.16
N ASN A 137 -11.07 0.75 -14.94
CA ASN A 137 -12.42 0.56 -14.39
C ASN A 137 -12.81 1.75 -13.51
#